data_AF-A0A078AYR1-F1
#
_entry.id   AF-A0A078AYR1-F1
#
_cell.length_a   1.000
_cell.length_b   1.000
_cell.length_c   1.000
_cell.angle_alpha   90.00
_cell.angle_beta   90.00
_cell.angle_gamma   90.00
#
_symmetry.space_group_name_H-M   'P 1'
#
loop_
_entity.id
_entity.type
_entity.pdbx_description
1 polymer ?
#
loop_
_entity_poly.entity_id
_entity_poly.type
_entity_poly.pdbx_seq_one_letter_code
_entity_poly.pdbx_strand_id
1 'polypeptide(L)'
;MKQDQIISILSQKQALFGYLKQIPGYGNCINLFQDNIAILEAIAKTLNIMDKNEMPILISKKLLDDDFSPLYVNLKSSQIKIVNLILTVILKYQNQLIFNELVDKNLSQLIDLKIDLQDYFQSHLPLYQIFDDQYPQIHESDLEIIEGINLDNPVDVHSNYDMLFGQKLSEGKDVSQIMVAIEYFMINLPDSLASNQLELIKTLSNSDSSDYFESEVLQTIIKFKWQRYTKSFYQFQFMVYLLFMISFIIEIYHSTFKGKTQIDPEDGSDAIDDRKSYLIIINKVVSASTLFFFLTYELRQILIQKKQYFLVIWNIIDITQIIAYITLNIIEFQSMNMDSLVLLFVIVIALSFLKLYYFLRIYEGFSFLVQMITKVFQDLKFFIAFFLIFIVQFGLIFTVLFKAAPIDEYEGVNAFGYYLMIFRISAGDFSTDNYKDQSQYLVIITWIVWIIAVISLNIIFMNFIIAVISESYEKVMQKIVAESYKVKTQMIREREQFFRSTDLVNDKYFPKYLVIRRQVNQESQENGKQHILIIFIEQENGKDLLKKQRIQQELQQLEQRMIQCKAKQFSRIS
;
A
#
# COMPACT_ATOMS: atom_id res chain seq x y z
N MET A 1 37.96 -32.02 -9.40
CA MET A 1 38.88 -31.06 -10.06
C MET A 1 39.12 -29.88 -9.14
N LYS A 2 40.29 -29.24 -9.16
CA LYS A 2 40.48 -27.96 -8.46
C LYS A 2 39.60 -26.88 -9.12
N GLN A 3 39.04 -25.98 -8.32
CA GLN A 3 38.11 -24.92 -8.76
C GLN A 3 38.64 -24.13 -9.96
N ASP A 4 39.94 -23.83 -9.98
CA ASP A 4 40.62 -23.11 -11.06
C ASP A 4 40.63 -23.86 -12.41
N GLN A 5 40.72 -25.20 -12.38
CA GLN A 5 40.67 -26.02 -13.59
C GLN A 5 39.27 -26.01 -14.21
N ILE A 6 38.22 -26.02 -13.37
CA ILE A 6 36.83 -25.96 -13.82
C ILE A 6 36.53 -24.59 -14.45
N ILE A 7 37.00 -23.49 -13.82
CA ILE A 7 36.87 -22.14 -14.37
C ILE A 7 37.58 -22.02 -15.72
N SER A 8 38.78 -22.60 -15.86
CA SER A 8 39.52 -22.57 -17.13
C SER A 8 38.79 -23.30 -18.26
N ILE A 9 38.10 -24.40 -17.96
CA ILE A 9 37.35 -25.18 -18.96
C ILE A 9 36.04 -24.48 -19.33
N LEU A 10 35.33 -23.92 -18.34
CA LEU A 10 34.08 -23.18 -18.57
C LEU A 10 34.32 -21.84 -19.27
N SER A 11 35.54 -21.29 -19.21
CA SER A 11 35.94 -20.10 -19.96
C SER A 11 36.03 -20.33 -21.48
N GLN A 12 36.06 -21.59 -21.95
CA GLN A 12 36.10 -21.93 -23.37
C GLN A 12 34.68 -22.04 -23.97
N LYS A 13 34.38 -21.19 -24.97
CA LYS A 13 33.06 -21.02 -25.60
C LYS A 13 32.43 -22.34 -26.10
N GLN A 14 33.22 -23.25 -26.68
CA GLN A 14 32.74 -24.53 -27.21
C GLN A 14 32.39 -25.57 -26.14
N ALA A 15 33.13 -25.61 -25.03
CA ALA A 15 32.87 -26.55 -23.94
C ALA A 15 31.59 -26.16 -23.19
N LEU A 16 31.42 -24.87 -22.91
CA LEU A 16 30.27 -24.35 -22.16
C LEU A 16 28.93 -24.69 -22.82
N PHE A 17 28.81 -24.59 -24.15
CA PHE A 17 27.56 -24.89 -24.87
C PHE A 17 27.11 -26.35 -24.70
N GLY A 18 28.06 -27.30 -24.64
CA GLY A 18 27.75 -28.71 -24.36
C GLY A 18 27.26 -28.95 -22.94
N TYR A 19 27.79 -28.17 -21.99
CA TYR A 19 27.52 -28.24 -20.55
C TYR A 19 26.28 -27.45 -20.09
N LEU A 20 25.82 -26.51 -20.93
CA LEU A 20 24.56 -25.78 -20.75
C LEU A 20 23.33 -26.55 -21.26
N LYS A 21 23.53 -27.61 -22.07
CA LYS A 21 22.42 -28.48 -22.47
C LYS A 21 21.85 -29.20 -21.25
N GLN A 22 20.52 -29.18 -21.14
CA GLN A 22 19.81 -29.78 -20.02
C GLN A 22 19.95 -31.31 -20.07
N ILE A 23 20.50 -31.89 -19.01
CA ILE A 23 20.57 -33.34 -18.82
C ILE A 23 19.33 -33.76 -18.02
N PRO A 24 18.50 -34.70 -18.51
CA PRO A 24 17.35 -35.21 -17.77
C PRO A 24 17.75 -35.66 -16.37
N GLY A 25 17.03 -35.19 -15.35
CA GLY A 25 17.28 -35.53 -13.94
C GLY A 25 18.25 -34.59 -13.18
N TYR A 26 19.40 -34.26 -13.77
CA TYR A 26 20.45 -33.45 -13.09
C TYR A 26 20.37 -31.94 -13.38
N GLY A 27 19.64 -31.53 -14.41
CA GLY A 27 19.57 -30.13 -14.85
C GLY A 27 20.75 -29.77 -15.75
N ASN A 28 21.31 -28.57 -15.60
CA ASN A 28 22.49 -28.11 -16.35
C ASN A 28 23.63 -27.73 -15.39
N CYS A 29 24.73 -27.17 -15.93
CA CYS A 29 25.87 -26.77 -15.10
C CYS A 29 25.55 -25.71 -14.03
N ILE A 30 24.51 -24.88 -14.21
CA ILE A 30 24.07 -23.93 -13.18
C ILE A 30 23.44 -24.70 -12.00
N ASN A 31 22.71 -25.79 -12.27
CA ASN A 31 22.14 -26.66 -11.23
C ASN A 31 23.20 -27.51 -10.49
N LEU A 32 24.34 -27.80 -11.12
CA LEU A 32 25.44 -28.57 -10.52
C LEU A 32 26.38 -27.69 -9.66
N PHE A 33 26.59 -26.43 -10.05
CA PHE A 33 27.46 -25.47 -9.34
C PHE A 33 26.66 -24.40 -8.57
N GLN A 34 25.46 -24.74 -8.14
CA GLN A 34 24.51 -23.83 -7.49
C GLN A 34 25.11 -23.07 -6.27
N ASP A 35 26.06 -23.67 -5.53
CA ASP A 35 26.64 -23.10 -4.31
C ASP A 35 28.00 -22.39 -4.54
N ASN A 36 28.48 -22.28 -5.79
CA ASN A 36 29.81 -21.74 -6.08
C ASN A 36 29.77 -20.43 -6.87
N ILE A 37 29.91 -19.30 -6.15
CA ILE A 37 29.91 -17.93 -6.70
C ILE A 37 30.92 -17.77 -7.84
N ALA A 38 32.18 -18.20 -7.64
CA ALA A 38 33.26 -17.95 -8.61
C ALA A 38 33.03 -18.68 -9.94
N ILE A 39 32.41 -19.87 -9.89
CA ILE A 39 32.04 -20.63 -11.09
C ILE A 39 30.84 -19.98 -11.79
N LEU A 40 29.83 -19.54 -11.04
CA LEU A 40 28.67 -18.85 -11.59
C LEU A 40 29.02 -17.49 -12.21
N GLU A 41 29.95 -16.73 -11.61
CA GLU A 41 30.48 -15.49 -12.19
C GLU A 41 31.28 -15.75 -13.47
N ALA A 42 32.09 -16.82 -13.51
CA ALA A 42 32.81 -17.21 -14.72
C ALA A 42 31.82 -17.58 -15.84
N ILE A 43 30.79 -18.38 -15.51
CA ILE A 43 29.70 -18.75 -16.43
C ILE A 43 29.00 -17.48 -16.93
N ALA A 44 28.56 -16.58 -16.04
CA ALA A 44 27.89 -15.32 -16.42
C ALA A 44 28.76 -14.44 -17.33
N LYS A 45 30.06 -14.33 -17.07
CA LYS A 45 31.00 -13.60 -17.94
C LYS A 45 31.10 -14.22 -19.33
N THR A 46 31.15 -15.55 -19.43
CA THR A 46 31.13 -16.24 -20.74
C THR A 46 29.77 -16.18 -21.45
N LEU A 47 28.66 -16.17 -20.71
CA LEU A 47 27.31 -16.01 -21.26
C LEU A 47 27.16 -14.64 -21.94
N ASN A 48 27.84 -13.59 -21.45
CA ASN A 48 27.82 -12.25 -22.07
C ASN A 48 28.43 -12.19 -23.47
N ILE A 49 29.24 -13.19 -23.85
CA ILE A 49 29.97 -13.26 -25.12
C ILE A 49 29.21 -14.11 -26.16
N MET A 50 28.09 -14.72 -25.79
CA MET A 50 27.26 -15.56 -26.66
C MET A 50 26.02 -14.83 -27.17
N ASP A 51 25.61 -15.15 -28.40
CA ASP A 51 24.43 -14.56 -29.03
C ASP A 51 23.15 -15.07 -28.35
N LYS A 52 22.25 -14.13 -28.01
CA LYS A 52 21.03 -14.41 -27.24
C LYS A 52 20.10 -15.44 -27.89
N ASN A 53 20.12 -15.55 -29.22
CA ASN A 53 19.15 -16.34 -29.98
C ASN A 53 19.50 -17.83 -30.07
N GLU A 54 20.73 -18.23 -29.75
CA GLU A 54 21.19 -19.64 -29.84
C GLU A 54 21.28 -20.32 -28.46
N MET A 55 20.85 -19.64 -27.40
CA MET A 55 21.06 -20.09 -26.03
C MET A 55 20.05 -21.18 -25.61
N PRO A 56 20.51 -22.31 -25.04
CA PRO A 56 19.61 -23.30 -24.45
C PRO A 56 18.99 -22.77 -23.14
N ILE A 57 17.93 -23.43 -22.66
CA ILE A 57 17.27 -23.12 -21.38
C ILE A 57 18.30 -23.22 -20.23
N LEU A 58 18.61 -22.07 -19.62
CA LEU A 58 19.73 -21.92 -18.67
C LEU A 58 19.36 -22.23 -17.22
N ILE A 59 18.11 -22.08 -16.81
CA ILE A 59 17.68 -22.42 -15.46
C ILE A 59 16.40 -23.24 -15.59
N SER A 60 16.42 -24.43 -15.02
CA SER A 60 15.32 -25.39 -15.08
C SER A 60 15.23 -26.18 -13.77
N LYS A 61 14.04 -26.69 -13.48
CA LYS A 61 13.81 -27.59 -12.35
C LYS A 61 14.58 -28.90 -12.55
N LYS A 62 15.08 -29.49 -11.46
CA LYS A 62 15.50 -30.90 -11.48
C LYS A 62 14.23 -31.75 -11.59
N LEU A 63 14.19 -32.69 -12.52
CA LEU A 63 13.04 -33.57 -12.78
C LEU A 63 12.89 -34.70 -11.74
N LEU A 64 13.89 -34.91 -10.88
CA LEU A 64 13.95 -36.05 -9.93
C LEU A 64 13.64 -35.67 -8.47
N ASP A 65 13.87 -34.42 -8.07
CA ASP A 65 13.49 -33.89 -6.76
C ASP A 65 12.51 -32.76 -7.02
N ASP A 66 11.23 -33.00 -6.75
CA ASP A 66 10.21 -31.96 -6.78
C ASP A 66 10.66 -30.78 -5.90
N ASP A 67 10.63 -29.57 -6.48
CA ASP A 67 10.76 -28.24 -5.86
C ASP A 67 12.12 -27.52 -5.77
N PHE A 68 13.27 -28.11 -6.04
CA PHE A 68 14.55 -27.39 -5.84
C PHE A 68 15.10 -26.73 -7.12
N SER A 69 14.60 -25.53 -7.44
CA SER A 69 15.31 -24.64 -8.38
C SER A 69 16.63 -24.15 -7.76
N PRO A 70 17.68 -23.87 -8.55
CA PRO A 70 18.92 -23.28 -8.03
C PRO A 70 18.68 -21.96 -7.28
N LEU A 71 17.64 -21.22 -7.68
CA LEU A 71 17.17 -20.03 -6.97
C LEU A 71 16.69 -20.40 -5.56
N TYR A 72 15.82 -21.41 -5.42
CA TYR A 72 15.26 -21.85 -4.14
C TYR A 72 16.33 -22.36 -3.15
N VAL A 73 17.30 -23.13 -3.63
CA VAL A 73 18.41 -23.63 -2.78
C VAL A 73 19.24 -22.47 -2.24
N ASN A 74 19.59 -21.53 -3.12
CA ASN A 74 20.42 -20.38 -2.74
C ASN A 74 19.69 -19.40 -1.82
N LEU A 75 18.37 -19.25 -1.98
CA LEU A 75 17.52 -18.48 -1.07
C LEU A 75 17.50 -19.07 0.34
N LYS A 76 17.36 -20.40 0.47
CA LYS A 76 17.43 -21.09 1.78
C LYS A 76 18.78 -20.94 2.46
N SER A 77 19.86 -20.89 1.69
CA SER A 77 21.21 -20.65 2.21
C SER A 77 21.53 -19.16 2.44
N SER A 78 20.58 -18.25 2.14
CA SER A 78 20.71 -16.79 2.25
C SER A 78 21.90 -16.18 1.50
N GLN A 79 22.32 -16.80 0.38
CA GLN A 79 23.45 -16.31 -0.42
C GLN A 79 23.01 -15.23 -1.42
N ILE A 80 22.78 -14.01 -0.93
CA ILE A 80 22.22 -12.87 -1.69
C ILE A 80 22.98 -12.62 -3.01
N LYS A 81 24.32 -12.72 -3.02
CA LYS A 81 25.13 -12.50 -4.24
C LYS A 81 24.84 -13.52 -5.34
N ILE A 82 24.65 -14.79 -4.99
CA ILE A 82 24.30 -15.83 -5.97
C ILE A 82 22.89 -15.60 -6.48
N VAL A 83 21.95 -15.28 -5.57
CA VAL A 83 20.56 -15.01 -5.94
C VAL A 83 20.47 -13.86 -6.94
N ASN A 84 21.17 -12.75 -6.70
CA ASN A 84 21.21 -11.62 -7.63
C ASN A 84 21.79 -12.03 -9.00
N LEU A 85 22.87 -12.81 -9.02
CA LEU A 85 23.49 -13.28 -10.27
C LEU A 85 22.55 -14.21 -11.05
N ILE A 86 21.89 -15.14 -10.37
CA ILE A 86 20.88 -16.03 -10.98
C ILE A 86 19.72 -15.19 -11.53
N LEU A 87 19.23 -14.21 -10.78
CA LEU A 87 18.14 -13.33 -11.19
C LEU A 87 18.53 -12.50 -12.42
N THR A 88 19.75 -11.94 -12.48
CA THR A 88 20.27 -11.27 -13.67
C THR A 88 20.33 -12.19 -14.88
N VAL A 89 20.72 -13.46 -14.70
CA VAL A 89 20.75 -14.46 -15.78
C VAL A 89 19.34 -14.76 -16.29
N ILE A 90 18.35 -14.93 -15.39
CA ILE A 90 16.95 -15.15 -15.76
C ILE A 90 16.44 -13.94 -16.57
N LEU A 91 16.62 -12.72 -16.07
CA LEU A 91 16.15 -11.51 -16.73
C LEU A 91 16.77 -11.29 -18.11
N LYS A 92 18.06 -11.61 -18.26
CA LYS A 92 18.78 -11.35 -19.51
C LYS A 92 18.54 -12.40 -20.59
N TYR A 93 18.35 -13.67 -20.22
CA TYR A 93 18.34 -14.80 -21.15
C TYR A 93 17.04 -15.62 -21.18
N GLN A 94 16.17 -15.49 -20.17
CA GLN A 94 14.93 -16.27 -20.04
C GLN A 94 13.71 -15.38 -19.76
N ASN A 95 13.62 -14.22 -20.42
CA ASN A 95 12.52 -13.25 -20.26
C ASN A 95 11.25 -13.65 -21.04
N GLN A 96 10.71 -14.83 -20.76
CA GLN A 96 9.45 -15.33 -21.36
C GLN A 96 8.47 -15.76 -20.26
N LEU A 97 7.18 -15.61 -20.53
CA LEU A 97 6.06 -15.90 -19.61
C LEU A 97 6.24 -17.18 -18.77
N ILE A 98 6.65 -18.27 -19.40
CA ILE A 98 6.71 -19.61 -18.79
C ILE A 98 7.76 -19.67 -17.66
N PHE A 99 8.84 -18.89 -17.76
CA PHE A 99 9.92 -18.95 -16.77
C PHE A 99 9.61 -18.19 -15.48
N ASN A 100 8.50 -17.43 -15.43
CA ASN A 100 8.18 -16.68 -14.24
C ASN A 100 7.83 -17.57 -13.03
N GLU A 101 7.38 -18.81 -13.27
CA GLU A 101 7.12 -19.79 -12.21
C GLU A 101 8.35 -20.02 -11.29
N LEU A 102 9.57 -19.81 -11.81
CA LEU A 102 10.81 -19.96 -11.04
C LEU A 102 11.01 -18.85 -10.00
N VAL A 103 10.56 -17.64 -10.32
CA VAL A 103 10.72 -16.45 -9.47
C VAL A 103 9.49 -16.27 -8.58
N ASP A 104 8.29 -16.46 -9.14
CA ASP A 104 7.00 -16.27 -8.48
C ASP A 104 6.88 -17.07 -7.17
N LYS A 105 7.19 -18.37 -7.20
CA LYS A 105 7.17 -19.23 -5.99
C LYS A 105 8.01 -18.70 -4.83
N ASN A 106 9.05 -17.95 -5.14
CA ASN A 106 10.05 -17.48 -4.20
C ASN A 106 10.00 -15.97 -3.97
N LEU A 107 8.99 -15.28 -4.51
CA LEU A 107 8.87 -13.82 -4.45
C LEU A 107 8.82 -13.30 -3.01
N SER A 108 8.04 -13.93 -2.13
CA SER A 108 7.96 -13.55 -0.71
C SER A 108 9.34 -13.65 -0.04
N GLN A 109 10.10 -14.72 -0.31
CA GLN A 109 11.43 -14.90 0.28
C GLN A 109 12.45 -13.87 -0.27
N LEU A 110 12.34 -13.50 -1.55
CA LEU A 110 13.18 -12.47 -2.16
C LEU A 110 12.96 -11.09 -1.48
N ILE A 111 11.70 -10.77 -1.18
CA ILE A 111 11.34 -9.52 -0.49
C ILE A 111 11.83 -9.55 0.97
N ASP A 112 11.69 -10.68 1.67
CA ASP A 112 12.18 -10.82 3.05
C ASP A 112 13.71 -10.66 3.14
N LEU A 113 14.45 -11.10 2.11
CA LEU A 113 15.90 -10.90 2.00
C LEU A 113 16.31 -9.50 1.53
N LYS A 114 15.35 -8.58 1.31
CA LYS A 114 15.57 -7.19 0.86
C LYS A 114 16.36 -7.09 -0.46
N ILE A 115 16.09 -8.01 -1.38
CA ILE A 115 16.71 -7.99 -2.72
C ILE A 115 16.03 -6.93 -3.59
N ASP A 116 16.82 -6.19 -4.38
CA ASP A 116 16.26 -5.26 -5.35
C ASP A 116 15.60 -6.03 -6.52
N LEU A 117 14.33 -5.75 -6.74
CA LEU A 117 13.48 -6.42 -7.74
C LEU A 117 12.91 -5.45 -8.77
N GLN A 118 13.39 -4.20 -8.84
CA GLN A 118 12.89 -3.21 -9.80
C GLN A 118 12.98 -3.71 -11.25
N ASP A 119 14.15 -4.23 -11.64
CA ASP A 119 14.38 -4.79 -12.99
C ASP A 119 13.47 -6.01 -13.27
N TYR A 120 13.15 -6.78 -12.23
CA TYR A 120 12.24 -7.92 -12.36
C TYR A 120 10.81 -7.46 -12.63
N PHE A 121 10.29 -6.50 -11.85
CA PHE A 121 8.93 -5.99 -12.04
C PHE A 121 8.73 -5.24 -13.36
N GLN A 122 9.80 -4.68 -13.94
CA GLN A 122 9.78 -4.04 -15.26
C GLN A 122 9.94 -5.03 -16.43
N SER A 123 10.30 -6.29 -16.15
CA SER A 123 10.51 -7.30 -17.18
C SER A 123 9.21 -7.93 -17.68
N HIS A 124 9.28 -8.62 -18.84
CA HIS A 124 8.15 -9.34 -19.43
C HIS A 124 7.76 -10.62 -18.67
N LEU A 125 8.47 -10.93 -17.58
CA LEU A 125 8.22 -12.09 -16.73
C LEU A 125 6.93 -11.90 -15.90
N PRO A 126 6.86 -10.90 -14.99
CA PRO A 126 5.63 -10.64 -14.24
C PRO A 126 4.65 -9.74 -15.00
N LEU A 127 5.12 -8.88 -15.92
CA LEU A 127 4.29 -7.93 -16.65
C LEU A 127 4.33 -8.20 -18.15
N TYR A 128 3.32 -8.89 -18.68
CA TYR A 128 3.25 -9.21 -20.10
C TYR A 128 2.28 -8.30 -20.83
N GLN A 129 2.76 -7.60 -21.86
CA GLN A 129 1.89 -6.81 -22.72
C GLN A 129 1.20 -7.71 -23.75
N ILE A 130 -0.12 -7.64 -23.79
CA ILE A 130 -0.94 -8.44 -24.70
C ILE A 130 -1.05 -7.69 -26.03
N PHE A 131 -0.51 -8.29 -27.08
CA PHE A 131 -0.69 -7.84 -28.46
C PHE A 131 -1.51 -8.88 -29.20
N ASP A 132 -2.77 -8.58 -29.48
CA ASP A 132 -3.66 -9.44 -30.25
C ASP A 132 -4.69 -8.59 -31.02
N ASP A 133 -5.11 -9.06 -32.19
CA ASP A 133 -6.15 -8.43 -33.00
C ASP A 133 -7.50 -8.39 -32.27
N GLN A 134 -7.75 -9.35 -31.36
CA GLN A 134 -8.96 -9.39 -30.53
C GLN A 134 -8.99 -8.29 -29.46
N TYR A 135 -7.84 -7.70 -29.13
CA TYR A 135 -7.70 -6.67 -28.11
C TYR A 135 -7.57 -5.28 -28.79
N PRO A 136 -8.64 -4.48 -28.86
CA PRO A 136 -8.61 -3.20 -29.54
C PRO A 136 -7.73 -2.21 -28.78
N GLN A 137 -6.67 -1.76 -29.44
CA GLN A 137 -5.72 -0.75 -28.94
C GLN A 137 -6.31 0.67 -28.91
N ILE A 138 -7.49 0.86 -29.51
CA ILE A 138 -8.19 2.15 -29.55
C ILE A 138 -9.64 1.89 -29.11
N HIS A 139 -10.12 2.66 -28.12
CA HIS A 139 -11.49 2.55 -27.62
C HIS A 139 -12.02 3.93 -27.20
N GLU A 140 -13.35 4.05 -27.16
CA GLU A 140 -14.06 5.27 -26.72
C GLU A 140 -14.04 5.50 -25.20
N SER A 141 -13.58 4.52 -24.42
CA SER A 141 -13.64 4.55 -22.95
C SER A 141 -12.22 4.55 -22.39
N ASP A 142 -11.92 5.53 -21.55
CA ASP A 142 -10.64 5.70 -20.86
C ASP A 142 -10.54 4.91 -19.54
N LEU A 143 -11.60 4.18 -19.16
CA LEU A 143 -11.69 3.53 -17.85
C LEU A 143 -10.58 2.46 -17.64
N GLU A 144 -9.84 2.59 -16.53
CA GLU A 144 -8.92 1.58 -16.04
C GLU A 144 -9.72 0.41 -15.46
N ILE A 145 -9.58 -0.79 -16.05
CA ILE A 145 -10.28 -2.00 -15.61
C ILE A 145 -9.25 -3.08 -15.26
N ILE A 146 -9.39 -3.67 -14.08
CA ILE A 146 -8.53 -4.77 -13.61
C ILE A 146 -9.43 -5.97 -13.31
N GLU A 147 -9.19 -7.08 -14.00
CA GLU A 147 -9.99 -8.29 -13.84
C GLU A 147 -9.14 -9.53 -13.59
N GLY A 148 -9.68 -10.42 -12.76
CA GLY A 148 -9.06 -11.70 -12.45
C GLY A 148 -9.48 -12.78 -13.42
N ILE A 149 -8.53 -13.57 -13.90
CA ILE A 149 -8.80 -14.74 -14.73
C ILE A 149 -8.00 -15.95 -14.25
N ASN A 150 -8.66 -17.10 -14.30
CA ASN A 150 -8.02 -18.39 -14.07
C ASN A 150 -7.83 -19.07 -15.43
N LEU A 151 -6.58 -19.25 -15.80
CA LEU A 151 -6.17 -19.92 -17.01
C LEU A 151 -5.32 -21.13 -16.67
N ASP A 152 -5.37 -22.15 -17.51
CA ASP A 152 -4.49 -23.31 -17.41
C ASP A 152 -3.12 -22.98 -18.02
N ASN A 153 -3.10 -22.22 -19.12
CA ASN A 153 -1.87 -21.71 -19.73
C ASN A 153 -1.93 -20.17 -19.86
N PRO A 154 -0.87 -19.43 -19.48
CA PRO A 154 -0.80 -17.97 -19.67
C PRO A 154 -0.98 -17.51 -21.13
N VAL A 155 -0.78 -18.37 -22.13
CA VAL A 155 -1.00 -18.03 -23.55
C VAL A 155 -2.49 -17.93 -23.89
N ASP A 156 -3.38 -18.56 -23.13
CA ASP A 156 -4.82 -18.58 -23.43
C ASP A 156 -5.51 -17.23 -23.19
N VAL A 157 -4.80 -16.25 -22.62
CA VAL A 157 -5.30 -14.87 -22.42
C VAL A 157 -5.72 -14.24 -23.75
N HIS A 158 -4.99 -14.54 -24.82
CA HIS A 158 -5.16 -13.97 -26.14
C HIS A 158 -6.57 -14.18 -26.73
N SER A 159 -7.25 -15.27 -26.36
CA SER A 159 -8.60 -15.59 -26.84
C SER A 159 -9.76 -15.08 -25.97
N ASN A 160 -9.47 -14.45 -24.83
CA ASN A 160 -10.46 -14.26 -23.75
C ASN A 160 -10.96 -12.82 -23.59
N TYR A 161 -10.80 -11.98 -24.62
CA TYR A 161 -11.18 -10.56 -24.58
C TYR A 161 -12.66 -10.33 -24.19
N ASP A 162 -13.58 -11.01 -24.85
CA ASP A 162 -15.03 -10.79 -24.65
C ASP A 162 -15.50 -11.15 -23.24
N MET A 163 -14.90 -12.18 -22.64
CA MET A 163 -15.18 -12.60 -21.26
C MET A 163 -14.68 -11.59 -20.23
N LEU A 164 -13.53 -10.96 -20.50
CA LEU A 164 -12.88 -10.02 -19.59
C LEU A 164 -13.53 -8.63 -19.67
N PHE A 165 -13.71 -8.12 -20.88
CA PHE A 165 -14.02 -6.71 -21.12
C PHE A 165 -15.31 -6.47 -21.90
N GLY A 166 -15.69 -7.37 -22.81
CA GLY A 166 -16.80 -7.17 -23.75
C GLY A 166 -18.14 -6.82 -23.08
N GLN A 167 -18.49 -7.49 -21.99
CA GLN A 167 -19.75 -7.24 -21.26
C GLN A 167 -19.73 -5.96 -20.42
N LYS A 168 -18.56 -5.52 -19.94
CA LYS A 168 -18.44 -4.40 -18.99
C LYS A 168 -18.29 -3.04 -19.67
N LEU A 169 -17.68 -3.03 -20.85
CA LEU A 169 -17.50 -1.82 -21.65
C LEU A 169 -18.78 -1.42 -22.40
N SER A 170 -19.70 -2.36 -22.64
CA SER A 170 -20.96 -2.12 -23.35
C SER A 170 -22.07 -1.50 -22.48
N GLU A 171 -21.93 -1.51 -21.15
CA GLU A 171 -22.88 -0.92 -20.21
C GLU A 171 -22.67 0.60 -19.98
N GLY A 172 -21.50 1.14 -20.33
CA GLY A 172 -21.17 2.56 -20.18
C GLY A 172 -21.37 3.37 -21.47
N LYS A 173 -22.62 3.66 -21.84
CA LYS A 173 -22.96 4.53 -22.99
C LYS A 173 -22.83 6.03 -22.66
N ASP A 174 -21.71 6.48 -22.12
CA ASP A 174 -21.38 7.91 -22.12
C ASP A 174 -20.37 8.17 -23.23
N VAL A 175 -20.91 8.62 -24.36
CA VAL A 175 -20.22 8.82 -25.63
C VAL A 175 -19.40 10.12 -25.56
N SER A 176 -18.14 10.03 -25.15
CA SER A 176 -17.13 10.96 -25.65
C SER A 176 -16.62 10.45 -26.99
N GLN A 177 -16.79 11.22 -28.07
CA GLN A 177 -16.31 10.91 -29.43
C GLN A 177 -14.76 10.87 -29.56
N ILE A 178 -14.05 10.89 -28.43
CA ILE A 178 -12.59 10.92 -28.38
C ILE A 178 -12.12 9.48 -28.25
N MET A 179 -11.50 8.99 -29.31
CA MET A 179 -10.82 7.69 -29.31
C MET A 179 -9.53 7.79 -28.51
N VAL A 180 -9.37 6.88 -27.55
CA VAL A 180 -8.23 6.84 -26.62
C VAL A 180 -7.40 5.58 -26.91
N ALA A 181 -6.06 5.72 -26.93
CA ALA A 181 -5.14 4.60 -27.03
C ALA A 181 -5.04 3.84 -25.71
N ILE A 182 -5.13 2.51 -25.79
CA ILE A 182 -5.24 1.61 -24.64
C ILE A 182 -4.21 0.50 -24.76
N GLU A 183 -3.65 0.14 -23.62
CA GLU A 183 -2.76 -0.99 -23.44
C GLU A 183 -3.40 -2.04 -22.55
N TYR A 184 -3.07 -3.29 -22.85
CA TYR A 184 -3.48 -4.45 -22.08
C TYR A 184 -2.25 -5.14 -21.52
N PHE A 185 -2.25 -5.37 -20.21
CA PHE A 185 -1.19 -6.06 -19.52
C PHE A 185 -1.75 -7.25 -18.74
N MET A 186 -1.06 -8.37 -18.77
CA MET A 186 -1.27 -9.48 -17.85
C MET A 186 -0.20 -9.46 -16.77
N ILE A 187 -0.64 -9.58 -15.51
CA ILE A 187 0.21 -9.94 -14.39
C ILE A 187 0.25 -11.46 -14.26
N ASN A 188 1.44 -12.00 -14.43
CA ASN A 188 1.72 -13.43 -14.47
C ASN A 188 2.28 -13.93 -13.13
N LEU A 189 1.50 -13.89 -12.04
CA LEU A 189 1.97 -14.33 -10.70
C LEU A 189 1.02 -15.37 -10.09
N PRO A 190 0.82 -16.54 -10.74
CA PRO A 190 -0.15 -17.54 -10.30
C PRO A 190 0.09 -18.09 -8.90
N ASP A 191 1.34 -18.36 -8.53
CA ASP A 191 1.68 -18.92 -7.22
C ASP A 191 1.59 -17.85 -6.13
N SER A 192 2.07 -16.63 -6.36
CA SER A 192 1.94 -15.56 -5.37
C SER A 192 0.50 -15.08 -5.18
N LEU A 193 -0.34 -15.16 -6.21
CA LEU A 193 -1.73 -14.69 -6.14
C LEU A 193 -2.71 -15.73 -5.63
N ALA A 194 -2.50 -17.02 -5.92
CA ALA A 194 -3.40 -18.10 -5.50
C ALA A 194 -2.84 -18.97 -4.35
N SER A 195 -1.59 -19.42 -4.45
CA SER A 195 -0.99 -20.36 -3.48
C SER A 195 -0.46 -19.65 -2.21
N ASN A 196 0.34 -18.60 -2.39
CA ASN A 196 1.05 -17.85 -1.33
C ASN A 196 0.42 -16.47 -1.05
N GLN A 197 -0.86 -16.32 -1.31
CA GLN A 197 -1.59 -15.05 -1.30
C GLN A 197 -1.50 -14.25 0.01
N LEU A 198 -1.57 -14.93 1.16
CA LEU A 198 -1.47 -14.30 2.48
C LEU A 198 -0.03 -13.95 2.84
N GLU A 199 0.93 -14.70 2.32
CA GLU A 199 2.34 -14.51 2.61
C GLU A 199 2.88 -13.29 1.88
N LEU A 200 2.52 -13.11 0.60
CA LEU A 200 2.93 -11.93 -0.18
C LEU A 200 2.52 -10.62 0.52
N ILE A 201 1.24 -10.48 0.87
CA ILE A 201 0.73 -9.26 1.53
C ILE A 201 1.32 -9.09 2.93
N LYS A 202 1.55 -10.18 3.67
CA LYS A 202 2.20 -10.14 4.98
C LYS A 202 3.64 -9.67 4.88
N THR A 203 4.40 -10.19 3.92
CA THR A 203 5.80 -9.82 3.68
C THR A 203 5.91 -8.38 3.19
N LEU A 204 5.06 -7.95 2.25
CA LEU A 204 5.00 -6.55 1.80
C LEU A 204 4.60 -5.59 2.94
N SER A 205 3.70 -6.00 3.83
CA SER A 205 3.32 -5.17 4.97
C SER A 205 4.43 -5.03 6.01
N ASN A 206 5.33 -6.01 6.12
CA ASN A 206 6.44 -6.00 7.06
C ASN A 206 7.70 -5.37 6.46
N SER A 207 7.76 -5.17 5.14
CA SER A 207 8.93 -4.59 4.49
C SER A 207 9.04 -3.09 4.77
N ASP A 208 10.26 -2.66 5.08
CA ASP A 208 10.57 -1.26 5.33
C ASP A 208 10.75 -0.47 4.02
N SER A 209 11.14 -1.15 2.95
CA SER A 209 11.45 -0.55 1.64
C SER A 209 10.18 -0.12 0.91
N SER A 210 9.96 1.19 0.86
CA SER A 210 8.87 1.80 0.09
C SER A 210 9.05 1.61 -1.43
N ASP A 211 10.26 1.30 -1.89
CA ASP A 211 10.60 1.24 -3.32
C ASP A 211 9.89 0.10 -4.07
N TYR A 212 9.53 -1.01 -3.39
CA TYR A 212 8.73 -2.07 -4.01
C TYR A 212 7.34 -1.57 -4.43
N PHE A 213 6.76 -0.64 -3.67
CA PHE A 213 5.43 -0.10 -3.92
C PHE A 213 5.39 0.89 -5.09
N GLU A 214 6.54 1.25 -5.66
CA GLU A 214 6.61 2.02 -6.91
C GLU A 214 6.35 1.15 -8.15
N SER A 215 6.53 -0.18 -8.03
CA SER A 215 6.32 -1.09 -9.15
C SER A 215 4.84 -1.20 -9.57
N GLU A 216 4.59 -1.12 -10.89
CA GLU A 216 3.22 -1.19 -11.44
C GLU A 216 2.52 -2.52 -11.15
N VAL A 217 3.29 -3.62 -11.15
CA VAL A 217 2.80 -4.97 -10.85
C VAL A 217 2.20 -5.02 -9.44
N LEU A 218 2.96 -4.60 -8.43
CA LEU A 218 2.49 -4.63 -7.04
C LEU A 218 1.34 -3.64 -6.81
N GLN A 219 1.42 -2.44 -7.40
CA GLN A 219 0.34 -1.46 -7.32
C GLN A 219 -0.97 -2.02 -7.85
N THR A 220 -0.95 -2.70 -9.01
CA THR A 220 -2.15 -3.30 -9.58
C THR A 220 -2.72 -4.40 -8.69
N ILE A 221 -1.88 -5.30 -8.16
CA ILE A 221 -2.33 -6.35 -7.23
C ILE A 221 -3.03 -5.73 -6.02
N ILE A 222 -2.45 -4.67 -5.46
CA ILE A 222 -3.02 -3.94 -4.33
C ILE A 222 -4.32 -3.25 -4.73
N LYS A 223 -4.39 -2.58 -5.90
CA LYS A 223 -5.61 -1.94 -6.43
C LYS A 223 -6.73 -2.98 -6.58
N PHE A 224 -6.44 -4.14 -7.16
CA PHE A 224 -7.41 -5.22 -7.35
C PHE A 224 -7.99 -5.70 -6.02
N LYS A 225 -7.14 -6.10 -5.07
CA LYS A 225 -7.58 -6.55 -3.73
C LYS A 225 -8.33 -5.46 -2.96
N TRP A 226 -7.90 -4.21 -3.11
CA TRP A 226 -8.53 -3.04 -2.50
C TRP A 226 -9.96 -2.84 -3.02
N GLN A 227 -10.13 -2.77 -4.34
CA GLN A 227 -11.42 -2.54 -4.98
C GLN A 227 -12.37 -3.73 -4.81
N ARG A 228 -11.84 -4.96 -4.84
CA ARG A 228 -12.65 -6.18 -4.84
C ARG A 228 -13.36 -6.46 -3.52
N TYR A 229 -12.67 -6.31 -2.39
CA TYR A 229 -13.24 -6.67 -1.10
C TYR A 229 -12.87 -5.74 0.07
N THR A 230 -11.70 -5.11 0.05
CA THR A 230 -11.20 -4.37 1.22
C THR A 230 -11.93 -3.05 1.42
N LYS A 231 -12.08 -2.26 0.35
CA LYS A 231 -12.72 -0.94 0.40
C LYS A 231 -14.16 -1.03 0.91
N SER A 232 -14.96 -1.92 0.32
CA SER A 232 -16.37 -2.10 0.71
C SER A 232 -16.51 -2.55 2.17
N PHE A 233 -15.65 -3.45 2.64
CA PHE A 233 -15.64 -3.92 4.02
C PHE A 233 -15.39 -2.78 5.02
N TYR A 234 -14.33 -2.00 4.81
CA TYR A 234 -13.99 -0.90 5.71
C TYR A 234 -14.97 0.27 5.59
N GLN A 235 -15.53 0.53 4.40
CA GLN A 235 -16.60 1.53 4.23
C GLN A 235 -17.86 1.14 5.02
N PHE A 236 -18.24 -0.13 5.01
CA PHE A 236 -19.36 -0.60 5.83
C PHE A 236 -19.08 -0.42 7.33
N GLN A 237 -17.89 -0.82 7.80
CA GLN A 237 -17.49 -0.59 9.19
C GLN A 237 -17.47 0.90 9.55
N PHE A 238 -16.96 1.75 8.66
CA PHE A 238 -16.96 3.19 8.86
C PHE A 238 -18.38 3.75 9.00
N MET A 239 -19.33 3.31 8.16
CA MET A 239 -20.74 3.72 8.28
C MET A 239 -21.37 3.28 9.60
N VAL A 240 -21.10 2.04 10.05
CA VAL A 240 -21.54 1.55 11.38
C VAL A 240 -20.90 2.37 12.50
N TYR A 241 -19.65 2.79 12.36
CA TYR A 241 -18.98 3.63 13.34
C TYR A 241 -19.49 5.08 13.35
N LEU A 242 -19.86 5.65 12.20
CA LEU A 242 -20.51 6.97 12.15
C LEU A 242 -21.85 6.97 12.88
N LEU A 243 -22.60 5.87 12.80
CA LEU A 243 -23.82 5.71 13.60
C LEU A 243 -23.53 5.77 15.10
N PHE A 244 -22.46 5.12 15.56
CA PHE A 244 -21.99 5.23 16.94
C PHE A 244 -21.61 6.68 17.30
N MET A 245 -20.83 7.36 16.45
CA MET A 245 -20.40 8.74 16.69
C MET A 245 -21.58 9.70 16.83
N ILE A 246 -22.58 9.61 15.95
CA ILE A 246 -23.77 10.45 16.00
C ILE A 246 -24.54 10.18 17.31
N SER A 247 -24.77 8.90 17.63
CA SER A 247 -25.44 8.50 18.88
C SER A 247 -24.69 8.99 20.13
N PHE A 248 -23.37 8.90 20.12
CA PHE A 248 -22.52 9.32 21.23
C PHE A 248 -22.45 10.84 21.38
N ILE A 249 -22.41 11.60 20.27
CA ILE A 249 -22.52 13.06 20.29
C ILE A 249 -23.85 13.48 20.90
N ILE A 250 -24.95 12.83 20.51
CA ILE A 250 -26.28 13.07 21.09
C ILE A 250 -26.29 12.74 22.59
N GLU A 251 -25.65 11.64 23.00
CA GLU A 251 -25.48 11.27 24.41
C GLU A 251 -24.73 12.34 25.21
N ILE A 252 -23.61 12.86 24.69
CA ILE A 252 -22.86 13.96 25.31
C ILE A 252 -23.73 15.20 25.47
N TYR A 253 -24.39 15.66 24.40
CA TYR A 253 -25.25 16.85 24.46
C TYR A 253 -26.38 16.66 25.48
N HIS A 254 -27.03 15.49 25.51
CA HIS A 254 -28.07 15.24 26.51
C HIS A 254 -27.53 15.13 27.93
N SER A 255 -26.36 14.52 28.12
CA SER A 255 -25.71 14.40 29.41
C SER A 255 -25.32 15.79 29.95
N THR A 256 -24.61 16.59 29.16
CA THR A 256 -24.11 17.91 29.57
C THR A 256 -25.23 18.93 29.77
N PHE A 257 -26.26 18.97 28.90
CA PHE A 257 -27.29 20.03 28.95
C PHE A 257 -28.51 19.70 29.80
N LYS A 258 -28.74 18.43 30.13
CA LYS A 258 -29.96 17.99 30.83
C LYS A 258 -29.73 16.89 31.86
N GLY A 259 -28.52 16.35 31.92
CA GLY A 259 -28.15 15.27 32.82
C GLY A 259 -27.54 15.78 34.12
N LYS A 260 -27.07 14.81 34.91
CA LYS A 260 -26.55 15.00 36.27
C LYS A 260 -25.36 15.96 36.36
N THR A 261 -24.66 16.26 35.25
CA THR A 261 -23.46 17.10 35.21
C THR A 261 -23.70 18.60 35.38
N GLN A 262 -24.95 19.08 35.46
CA GLN A 262 -25.27 20.51 35.58
C GLN A 262 -25.35 21.04 37.02
N ILE A 263 -25.15 20.20 38.03
CA ILE A 263 -25.49 20.58 39.40
C ILE A 263 -24.23 20.97 40.15
N ASP A 264 -24.17 22.26 40.51
CA ASP A 264 -23.18 22.78 41.44
C ASP A 264 -23.26 21.98 42.75
N PRO A 265 -22.15 21.42 43.25
CA PRO A 265 -22.12 20.69 44.51
C PRO A 265 -22.55 21.51 45.74
N GLU A 266 -22.63 22.85 45.60
CA GLU A 266 -22.96 23.79 46.68
C GLU A 266 -24.47 23.91 46.95
N ASP A 267 -25.32 23.66 45.95
CA ASP A 267 -26.77 23.60 46.12
C ASP A 267 -27.16 22.15 46.36
N GLY A 268 -27.34 21.78 47.64
CA GLY A 268 -27.72 20.43 48.12
C GLY A 268 -29.09 19.92 47.65
N SER A 269 -29.48 20.22 46.42
CA SER A 269 -30.60 19.63 45.69
C SER A 269 -30.17 18.30 45.08
N ASP A 270 -30.95 17.25 45.35
CA ASP A 270 -30.79 15.95 44.68
C ASP A 270 -30.79 16.15 43.17
N ALA A 271 -29.90 15.43 42.48
CA ALA A 271 -29.75 15.59 41.05
C ALA A 271 -31.01 15.19 40.27
N ILE A 272 -31.85 16.16 39.90
CA ILE A 272 -33.03 15.91 39.09
C ILE A 272 -32.56 15.71 37.64
N ASP A 273 -32.53 14.44 37.23
CA ASP A 273 -32.25 14.05 35.85
C ASP A 273 -33.47 14.35 34.97
N ASP A 274 -33.52 15.53 34.36
CA ASP A 274 -34.57 15.99 33.45
C ASP A 274 -34.51 15.32 32.06
N ARG A 275 -33.60 14.35 31.86
CA ARG A 275 -33.51 13.61 30.61
C ARG A 275 -34.69 12.67 30.47
N LYS A 276 -35.31 12.69 29.29
CA LYS A 276 -36.36 11.72 28.92
C LYS A 276 -35.77 10.31 28.92
N SER A 277 -36.19 9.46 29.85
CA SER A 277 -35.59 8.12 30.06
C SER A 277 -35.61 7.24 28.81
N TYR A 278 -36.63 7.36 27.97
CA TYR A 278 -36.70 6.58 26.72
C TYR A 278 -35.59 6.97 25.72
N LEU A 279 -35.21 8.25 25.63
CA LEU A 279 -34.14 8.69 24.72
C LEU A 279 -32.77 8.17 25.17
N ILE A 280 -32.51 8.15 26.48
CA ILE A 280 -31.28 7.61 27.05
C ILE A 280 -31.15 6.13 26.72
N ILE A 281 -32.20 5.36 26.99
CA ILE A 281 -32.20 3.91 26.75
C ILE A 281 -31.96 3.62 25.26
N ILE A 282 -32.65 4.33 24.36
CA ILE A 282 -32.48 4.15 22.92
C ILE A 282 -31.03 4.43 22.49
N ASN A 283 -30.46 5.57 22.88
CA ASN A 283 -29.09 5.93 22.49
C ASN A 283 -28.04 4.97 23.07
N LYS A 284 -28.21 4.54 24.33
CA LYS A 284 -27.31 3.56 24.96
C LYS A 284 -27.41 2.20 24.29
N VAL A 285 -28.62 1.75 23.93
CA VAL A 285 -28.80 0.48 23.21
C VAL A 285 -28.15 0.55 21.83
N VAL A 286 -28.33 1.65 21.08
CA VAL A 286 -27.69 1.84 19.77
C VAL A 286 -26.16 1.82 19.90
N SER A 287 -25.61 2.57 20.84
CA SER A 287 -24.16 2.69 21.06
C SER A 287 -23.54 1.40 21.62
N ALA A 288 -24.23 0.69 22.51
CA ALA A 288 -23.79 -0.60 23.01
C ALA A 288 -23.86 -1.67 21.91
N SER A 289 -24.90 -1.67 21.06
CA SER A 289 -25.01 -2.61 19.95
C SER A 289 -23.90 -2.42 18.91
N THR A 290 -23.54 -1.18 18.59
CA THR A 290 -22.46 -0.89 17.63
C THR A 290 -21.10 -1.26 18.19
N LEU A 291 -20.81 -0.95 19.47
CA LEU A 291 -19.56 -1.36 20.10
C LEU A 291 -19.48 -2.88 20.32
N PHE A 292 -20.60 -3.54 20.59
CA PHE A 292 -20.64 -5.00 20.65
C PHE A 292 -20.29 -5.63 19.30
N PHE A 293 -20.79 -5.07 18.20
CA PHE A 293 -20.38 -5.48 16.85
C PHE A 293 -18.85 -5.36 16.69
N PHE A 294 -18.23 -4.23 17.05
CA PHE A 294 -16.77 -4.08 16.99
C PHE A 294 -16.03 -5.04 17.94
N LEU A 295 -16.54 -5.28 19.14
CA LEU A 295 -15.97 -6.23 20.10
C LEU A 295 -15.86 -7.64 19.49
N THR A 296 -16.85 -8.08 18.70
CA THR A 296 -16.75 -9.39 18.03
C THR A 296 -15.59 -9.48 17.03
N TYR A 297 -15.29 -8.38 16.34
CA TYR A 297 -14.13 -8.31 15.44
C TYR A 297 -12.82 -8.28 16.21
N GLU A 298 -12.73 -7.46 17.26
CA GLU A 298 -11.52 -7.37 18.09
C GLU A 298 -11.19 -8.71 18.75
N LEU A 299 -12.18 -9.40 19.32
CA LEU A 299 -11.97 -10.72 19.91
C LEU A 299 -11.44 -11.72 18.88
N ARG A 300 -11.99 -11.70 17.65
CA ARG A 300 -11.50 -12.54 16.56
C ARG A 300 -10.06 -12.17 16.16
N GLN A 301 -9.73 -10.89 16.14
CA GLN A 301 -8.39 -10.41 15.80
C GLN A 301 -7.35 -10.79 16.85
N ILE A 302 -7.68 -10.67 18.14
CA ILE A 302 -6.83 -11.11 19.26
C ILE A 302 -6.55 -12.62 19.17
N LEU A 303 -7.55 -13.43 18.84
CA LEU A 303 -7.38 -14.88 18.68
C LEU A 303 -6.41 -15.25 17.55
N ILE A 304 -6.42 -14.49 16.45
CA ILE A 304 -5.57 -14.74 15.28
C ILE A 304 -4.15 -14.21 15.51
N GLN A 305 -4.00 -12.95 15.92
CA GLN A 305 -2.71 -12.27 16.04
C GLN A 305 -1.97 -12.56 17.36
N LYS A 306 -2.70 -12.96 18.41
CA LYS A 306 -2.17 -13.26 19.75
C LYS A 306 -1.32 -12.11 20.29
N LYS A 307 -0.01 -12.34 20.52
CA LYS A 307 0.91 -11.32 21.07
C LYS A 307 1.20 -10.18 20.10
N GLN A 308 1.15 -10.42 18.79
CA GLN A 308 1.43 -9.38 17.79
C GLN A 308 0.36 -8.29 17.80
N TYR A 309 -0.84 -8.59 18.31
CA TYR A 309 -1.94 -7.66 18.45
C TYR A 309 -1.55 -6.41 19.25
N PHE A 310 -0.84 -6.58 20.37
CA PHE A 310 -0.45 -5.51 21.28
C PHE A 310 0.71 -4.64 20.77
N LEU A 311 1.30 -4.97 19.62
CA LEU A 311 2.33 -4.10 19.01
C LEU A 311 1.71 -3.01 18.14
N VAL A 312 0.45 -3.15 17.76
CA VAL A 312 -0.25 -2.20 16.88
C VAL A 312 -1.01 -1.20 17.74
N ILE A 313 -0.69 0.09 17.59
CA ILE A 313 -1.27 1.18 18.38
C ILE A 313 -2.79 1.27 18.19
N TRP A 314 -3.28 1.10 16.95
CA TRP A 314 -4.71 1.20 16.62
C TRP A 314 -5.56 0.16 17.37
N ASN A 315 -5.07 -1.06 17.47
CA ASN A 315 -5.72 -2.15 18.19
C ASN A 315 -5.88 -1.83 19.69
N ILE A 316 -4.86 -1.21 20.30
CA ILE A 316 -4.91 -0.81 21.71
C ILE A 316 -5.97 0.28 21.92
N ILE A 317 -6.01 1.27 21.03
CA ILE A 317 -7.01 2.35 21.07
C ILE A 317 -8.42 1.75 21.02
N ASP A 318 -8.64 0.76 20.16
CA ASP A 318 -9.94 0.14 19.94
C ASP A 318 -10.47 -0.60 21.17
N ILE A 319 -9.66 -1.46 21.79
CA ILE A 319 -10.04 -2.14 23.04
C ILE A 319 -10.23 -1.12 24.16
N THR A 320 -9.34 -0.14 24.27
CA THR A 320 -9.39 0.85 25.35
C THR A 320 -10.66 1.70 25.23
N GLN A 321 -11.08 2.05 24.01
CA GLN A 321 -12.33 2.78 23.76
C GLN A 321 -13.55 1.97 24.24
N ILE A 322 -13.60 0.68 23.90
CA ILE A 322 -14.72 -0.21 24.30
C ILE A 322 -14.78 -0.31 25.83
N ILE A 323 -13.64 -0.56 26.48
CA ILE A 323 -13.56 -0.67 27.95
C ILE A 323 -13.95 0.65 28.62
N ALA A 324 -13.46 1.78 28.10
CA ALA A 324 -13.77 3.11 28.63
C ALA A 324 -15.27 3.42 28.52
N TYR A 325 -15.92 3.09 27.39
CA TYR A 325 -17.37 3.30 27.22
C TYR A 325 -18.21 2.40 28.13
N ILE A 326 -17.83 1.13 28.32
CA ILE A 326 -18.51 0.23 29.28
C ILE A 326 -18.38 0.78 30.70
N THR A 327 -17.18 1.23 31.07
CA THR A 327 -16.89 1.83 32.39
C THR A 327 -17.70 3.10 32.61
N LEU A 328 -17.81 3.96 31.60
CA LEU A 328 -18.65 5.16 31.61
C LEU A 328 -20.12 4.81 31.90
N ASN A 329 -20.66 3.79 31.24
CA ASN A 329 -22.05 3.37 31.45
C ASN A 329 -22.31 2.82 32.86
N ILE A 330 -21.38 2.03 33.41
CA ILE A 330 -21.48 1.48 34.77
C ILE A 330 -21.44 2.61 35.79
N ILE A 331 -20.51 3.56 35.63
CA ILE A 331 -20.34 4.68 36.56
C ILE A 331 -21.52 5.65 36.47
N GLU A 332 -22.06 5.92 35.29
CA GLU A 332 -23.25 6.75 35.16
C GLU A 332 -24.49 6.12 35.84
N PHE A 333 -24.57 4.78 35.83
CA PHE A 333 -25.63 4.06 36.53
C PHE A 333 -25.44 4.03 38.05
N GLN A 334 -24.20 3.82 38.52
CA GLN A 334 -23.89 3.63 39.94
C GLN A 334 -23.66 4.93 40.73
N SER A 335 -23.05 5.93 40.11
CA SER A 335 -22.37 7.00 40.86
C SER A 335 -23.15 8.32 40.93
N MET A 336 -22.92 9.03 42.04
CA MET A 336 -23.22 10.45 42.27
C MET A 336 -21.99 11.36 42.03
N ASN A 337 -20.82 10.80 41.69
CA ASN A 337 -19.58 11.55 41.53
C ASN A 337 -19.45 12.13 40.12
N MET A 338 -19.76 13.43 39.98
CA MET A 338 -19.76 14.12 38.69
C MET A 338 -18.36 14.19 38.04
N ASP A 339 -17.31 14.41 38.82
CA ASP A 339 -15.95 14.60 38.27
C ASP A 339 -15.41 13.37 37.55
N SER A 340 -15.66 12.17 38.11
CA SER A 340 -15.22 10.91 37.50
C SER A 340 -15.95 10.64 36.19
N LEU A 341 -17.22 11.04 36.10
CA LEU A 341 -18.03 10.93 34.90
C LEU A 341 -17.53 11.90 33.81
N VAL A 342 -17.23 13.16 34.17
CA VAL A 342 -16.64 14.14 33.24
C VAL A 342 -15.31 13.64 32.67
N LEU A 343 -14.42 13.12 33.53
CA LEU A 343 -13.13 12.56 33.10
C LEU A 343 -13.32 11.43 32.07
N LEU A 344 -14.26 10.51 32.32
CA LEU A 344 -14.52 9.39 31.41
C LEU A 344 -15.13 9.87 30.09
N PHE A 345 -16.01 10.86 30.10
CA PHE A 345 -16.50 11.48 28.86
C PHE A 345 -15.34 12.04 28.03
N VAL A 346 -14.42 12.79 28.64
CA VAL A 346 -13.25 13.35 27.95
C VAL A 346 -12.39 12.24 27.33
N ILE A 347 -12.11 11.16 28.08
CA ILE A 347 -11.32 10.03 27.60
C ILE A 347 -12.01 9.34 26.42
N VAL A 348 -13.30 9.02 26.54
CA VAL A 348 -14.06 8.34 25.48
C VAL A 348 -14.16 9.23 24.23
N ILE A 349 -14.36 10.54 24.39
CA ILE A 349 -14.35 11.50 23.28
C ILE A 349 -13.00 11.45 22.56
N ALA A 350 -11.90 11.60 23.29
CA ALA A 350 -10.55 11.60 22.71
C ALA A 350 -10.28 10.30 21.93
N LEU A 351 -10.56 9.14 22.53
CA LEU A 351 -10.38 7.84 21.88
C LEU A 351 -11.29 7.67 20.65
N SER A 352 -12.53 8.18 20.71
CA SER A 352 -13.49 8.07 19.60
C SER A 352 -13.05 8.86 18.36
N PHE A 353 -12.47 10.05 18.55
CA PHE A 353 -11.88 10.82 17.46
C PHE A 353 -10.58 10.22 16.93
N LEU A 354 -9.76 9.59 17.79
CA LEU A 354 -8.59 8.83 17.31
C LEU A 354 -9.01 7.68 16.40
N LYS A 355 -10.05 6.91 16.76
CA LYS A 355 -10.57 5.85 15.88
C LYS A 355 -11.21 6.41 14.60
N LEU A 356 -11.75 7.63 14.62
CA LEU A 356 -12.19 8.30 13.38
C LEU A 356 -11.02 8.51 12.41
N TYR A 357 -9.85 8.93 12.90
CA TYR A 357 -8.64 9.08 12.06
C TYR A 357 -8.17 7.77 11.44
N TYR A 358 -8.37 6.63 12.11
CA TYR A 358 -8.10 5.32 11.52
C TYR A 358 -8.96 5.09 10.26
N PHE A 359 -10.28 5.33 10.35
CA PHE A 359 -11.17 5.12 9.21
C PHE A 359 -10.96 6.12 8.07
N LEU A 360 -10.47 7.33 8.37
CA LEU A 360 -10.14 8.30 7.32
C LEU A 360 -9.05 7.79 6.36
N ARG A 361 -8.22 6.80 6.77
CA ARG A 361 -7.21 6.17 5.90
C ARG A 361 -7.77 5.43 4.68
N ILE A 362 -9.08 5.14 4.66
CA ILE A 362 -9.78 4.53 3.51
C ILE A 362 -9.79 5.47 2.30
N TYR A 363 -9.85 6.78 2.54
CA TYR A 363 -9.96 7.79 1.50
C TYR A 363 -8.58 8.33 1.16
N GLU A 364 -8.21 8.33 -0.11
CA GLU A 364 -6.82 8.60 -0.54
C GLU A 364 -6.30 9.98 -0.07
N GLY A 365 -7.12 11.03 -0.18
CA GLY A 365 -6.75 12.37 0.28
C GLY A 365 -6.51 12.45 1.79
N PHE A 366 -7.37 11.84 2.60
CA PHE A 366 -7.18 11.83 4.06
C PHE A 366 -6.10 10.85 4.52
N SER A 367 -5.92 9.74 3.81
CA SER A 367 -4.90 8.73 4.13
C SER A 367 -3.50 9.33 4.09
N PHE A 368 -3.22 10.15 3.08
CA PHE A 368 -1.97 10.91 2.98
C PHE A 368 -1.76 11.81 4.20
N LEU A 369 -2.77 12.59 4.60
CA LEU A 369 -2.66 13.50 5.75
C LEU A 369 -2.34 12.77 7.05
N VAL A 370 -3.00 11.63 7.30
CA VAL A 370 -2.76 10.81 8.51
C VAL A 370 -1.33 10.24 8.52
N GLN A 371 -0.83 9.78 7.37
CA GLN A 371 0.53 9.25 7.23
C GLN A 371 1.58 10.33 7.44
N MET A 372 1.37 11.51 6.84
CA MET A 372 2.24 12.67 7.00
C MET A 372 2.35 13.06 8.47
N ILE A 373 1.22 13.21 9.17
CA ILE A 373 1.22 13.53 10.61
C ILE A 373 2.01 12.48 11.40
N THR A 374 1.76 11.19 11.16
CA THR A 374 2.44 10.10 11.86
C THR A 374 3.97 10.16 11.68
N LYS A 375 4.44 10.40 10.46
CA LYS A 375 5.88 10.49 10.16
C LYS A 375 6.52 11.75 10.75
N VAL A 376 5.84 12.89 10.67
CA VAL A 376 6.30 14.14 11.30
C VAL A 376 6.48 13.96 12.81
N PHE A 377 5.56 13.28 13.50
CA PHE A 377 5.74 12.97 14.92
C PHE A 377 6.92 12.03 15.20
N GLN A 378 7.22 11.08 14.31
CA GLN A 378 8.39 10.20 14.45
C GLN A 378 9.70 10.97 14.30
N ASP A 379 9.75 11.94 13.40
CA ASP A 379 10.93 12.79 13.16
C ASP A 379 11.12 13.80 14.32
N LEU A 380 10.03 14.33 14.87
CA LEU A 380 10.06 15.30 15.97
C LEU A 380 10.31 14.67 17.35
N LYS A 381 10.33 13.34 17.51
CA LYS A 381 10.38 12.70 18.85
C LYS A 381 11.56 13.14 19.73
N PHE A 382 12.76 13.22 19.15
CA PHE A 382 13.97 13.64 19.87
C PHE A 382 13.94 15.13 20.17
N PHE A 383 13.38 15.90 19.23
CA PHE A 383 13.21 17.32 19.38
C PHE A 383 12.20 17.65 20.50
N ILE A 384 11.04 17.01 20.55
CA ILE A 384 10.05 17.19 21.62
C ILE A 384 10.65 16.84 22.98
N ALA A 385 11.43 15.75 23.07
CA ALA A 385 12.14 15.40 24.29
C ALA A 385 13.13 16.50 24.72
N PHE A 386 13.90 17.05 23.78
CA PHE A 386 14.82 18.15 24.03
C PHE A 386 14.08 19.45 24.43
N PHE A 387 12.96 19.76 23.78
CA PHE A 387 12.11 20.91 24.09
C PHE A 387 11.51 20.83 25.50
N LEU A 388 11.06 19.63 25.92
CA LEU A 388 10.57 19.40 27.28
C LEU A 388 11.64 19.66 28.35
N ILE A 389 12.92 19.36 28.06
CA ILE A 389 14.03 19.68 28.99
C ILE A 389 14.11 21.20 29.21
N PHE A 390 13.96 22.01 28.15
CA PHE A 390 13.97 23.47 28.28
C PHE A 390 12.74 23.99 29.03
N ILE A 391 11.56 23.43 28.80
CA ILE A 391 10.35 23.78 29.58
C ILE A 391 10.58 23.50 31.06
N VAL A 392 11.15 22.34 31.39
CA VAL A 392 11.45 21.98 32.78
C VAL A 392 12.50 22.91 33.37
N GLN A 393 13.57 23.21 32.64
CA GLN A 393 14.64 24.10 33.08
C GLN A 393 14.12 25.51 33.37
N PHE A 394 13.44 26.14 32.42
CA PHE A 394 12.90 27.49 32.61
C PHE A 394 11.75 27.49 33.62
N GLY A 395 10.93 26.43 33.67
CA GLY A 395 9.89 26.29 34.69
C GLY A 395 10.47 26.30 36.11
N LEU A 396 11.60 25.63 36.33
CA LEU A 396 12.33 25.68 37.59
C LEU A 396 12.91 27.07 37.88
N ILE A 397 13.53 27.71 36.89
CA ILE A 397 14.08 29.07 37.06
C ILE A 397 12.98 30.04 37.49
N PHE A 398 11.82 29.99 36.83
CA PHE A 398 10.68 30.84 37.16
C PHE A 398 10.06 30.50 38.51
N THR A 399 9.96 29.22 38.86
CA THR A 399 9.53 28.81 40.21
C THR A 399 10.40 29.43 41.29
N VAL A 400 11.73 29.49 41.07
CA VAL A 400 12.67 30.12 42.01
C VAL A 400 12.55 31.65 42.01
N LEU A 401 12.49 32.29 40.83
CA LEU A 401 12.38 33.76 40.71
C LEU A 401 11.14 34.31 41.40
N PHE A 402 10.01 33.64 41.23
CA PHE A 402 8.72 34.02 41.81
C PHE A 402 8.46 33.36 43.16
N LYS A 403 9.43 32.64 43.73
CA LYS A 403 9.36 31.99 45.06
C LYS A 403 8.15 31.08 45.23
N ALA A 404 7.75 30.39 44.16
CA ALA A 404 6.54 29.58 44.12
C ALA A 404 5.26 30.31 44.57
N ALA A 405 5.18 31.62 44.34
CA ALA A 405 3.96 32.39 44.59
C ALA A 405 2.80 31.85 43.74
N PRO A 406 1.57 31.80 44.28
CA PRO A 406 0.41 31.43 43.46
C PRO A 406 0.27 32.41 42.30
N ILE A 407 -0.04 31.88 41.12
CA ILE A 407 -0.38 32.67 39.94
C ILE A 407 -1.89 32.60 39.81
N ASP A 408 -2.57 33.74 39.85
CA ASP A 408 -4.04 33.84 39.81
C ASP A 408 -4.63 33.08 38.59
N GLU A 409 -3.98 33.18 37.43
CA GLU A 409 -4.39 32.49 36.19
C GLU A 409 -4.27 30.94 36.27
N TYR A 410 -3.50 30.42 37.23
CA TYR A 410 -3.21 28.98 37.39
C TYR A 410 -3.59 28.47 38.78
N GLU A 411 -4.52 29.13 39.47
CA GLU A 411 -5.10 28.62 40.71
C GLU A 411 -5.67 27.21 40.49
N GLY A 412 -5.29 26.27 41.38
CA GLY A 412 -5.60 24.84 41.25
C GLY A 412 -4.47 23.96 40.71
N VAL A 413 -3.47 24.55 40.03
CA VAL A 413 -2.32 23.79 39.46
C VAL A 413 -1.03 23.99 40.27
N ASN A 414 -1.01 24.89 41.26
CA ASN A 414 0.10 25.15 42.19
C ASN A 414 1.44 25.34 41.45
N ALA A 415 2.50 24.63 41.87
CA ALA A 415 3.83 24.73 41.29
C ALA A 415 3.92 24.32 39.80
N PHE A 416 2.95 23.57 39.29
CA PHE A 416 2.88 23.27 37.85
C PHE A 416 2.51 24.48 36.99
N GLY A 417 1.95 25.54 37.58
CA GLY A 417 1.57 26.78 36.88
C GLY A 417 2.75 27.43 36.16
N TYR A 418 3.95 27.43 36.75
CA TYR A 418 5.14 27.99 36.08
C TYR A 418 5.56 27.19 34.84
N TYR A 419 5.41 25.88 34.85
CA TYR A 419 5.71 25.05 33.67
C TYR A 419 4.70 25.32 32.54
N LEU A 420 3.42 25.49 32.88
CA LEU A 420 2.38 25.90 31.94
C LEU A 420 2.63 27.32 31.40
N MET A 421 3.09 28.24 32.24
CA MET A 421 3.45 29.59 31.83
C MET A 421 4.62 29.58 30.82
N ILE A 422 5.65 28.76 31.06
CA ILE A 422 6.75 28.60 30.10
C ILE A 422 6.29 27.95 28.80
N PHE A 423 5.41 26.95 28.88
CA PHE A 423 4.81 26.35 27.68
C PHE A 423 3.99 27.39 26.89
N ARG A 424 3.24 28.26 27.57
CA ARG A 424 2.50 29.38 26.98
C ARG A 424 3.44 30.40 26.30
N ILE A 425 4.55 30.75 26.93
CA ILE A 425 5.60 31.60 26.34
C ILE A 425 6.19 30.96 25.07
N SER A 426 6.41 29.64 25.08
CA SER A 426 6.92 28.93 23.92
C SER A 426 5.97 28.98 22.72
N ALA A 427 4.65 28.98 22.96
CA ALA A 427 3.62 29.14 21.94
C ALA A 427 3.49 30.59 21.41
N GLY A 428 4.13 31.57 22.07
CA GLY A 428 4.13 32.98 21.65
C GLY A 428 3.17 33.87 22.39
N ASP A 429 2.64 33.42 23.52
CA ASP A 429 1.80 34.23 24.40
C ASP A 429 2.64 34.74 25.59
N PHE A 430 2.70 36.08 25.72
CA PHE A 430 3.68 36.81 26.53
C PHE A 430 3.03 37.60 27.68
N SER A 431 2.12 36.99 28.44
CA SER A 431 1.60 37.61 29.68
C SER A 431 2.73 37.88 30.69
N THR A 432 2.82 39.11 31.19
CA THR A 432 3.89 39.61 32.08
C THR A 432 3.38 40.31 33.35
N ASP A 433 2.08 40.22 33.65
CA ASP A 433 1.42 41.07 34.65
C ASP A 433 2.01 40.97 36.07
N ASN A 434 2.55 39.80 36.42
CA ASN A 434 3.09 39.51 37.75
C ASN A 434 4.57 39.90 37.92
N TYR A 435 5.23 40.41 36.88
CA TYR A 435 6.69 40.60 36.88
C TYR A 435 7.10 41.82 37.70
N LYS A 436 6.18 42.77 37.90
CA LYS A 436 6.38 44.02 38.64
C LYS A 436 6.34 43.82 40.16
N ASP A 437 5.74 42.74 40.66
CA ASP A 437 5.45 42.53 42.08
C ASP A 437 6.63 41.93 42.87
N GLN A 438 7.86 42.15 42.38
CA GLN A 438 9.10 41.65 42.95
C GLN A 438 10.03 42.79 43.39
N SER A 439 11.06 42.47 44.18
CA SER A 439 12.12 43.45 44.51
C SER A 439 12.82 43.95 43.24
N GLN A 440 13.22 45.24 43.22
CA GLN A 440 13.78 45.91 42.04
C GLN A 440 14.95 45.16 41.36
N TYR A 441 15.79 44.46 42.14
CA TYR A 441 16.87 43.61 41.60
C TYR A 441 16.37 42.36 40.89
N LEU A 442 15.40 41.65 41.48
CA LEU A 442 14.78 40.46 40.89
C LEU A 442 13.99 40.80 39.63
N VAL A 443 13.33 41.96 39.57
CA VAL A 443 12.63 42.43 38.36
C VAL A 443 13.58 42.46 37.16
N ILE A 444 14.79 43.02 37.33
CA ILE A 444 15.79 43.09 36.25
C ILE A 444 16.21 41.67 35.80
N ILE A 445 16.46 40.76 36.75
CA ILE A 445 16.82 39.38 36.43
C ILE A 445 15.67 38.66 35.71
N THR A 446 14.44 38.83 36.17
CA THR A 446 13.25 38.24 35.56
C THR A 446 13.09 38.69 34.11
N TRP A 447 13.29 39.98 33.80
CA TRP A 447 13.28 40.47 32.42
C TRP A 447 14.40 39.87 31.57
N ILE A 448 15.62 39.75 32.10
CA ILE A 448 16.75 39.14 31.37
C ILE A 448 16.46 37.66 31.06
N VAL A 449 16.03 36.89 32.07
CA VAL A 449 15.69 35.47 31.92
C VAL A 449 14.52 35.30 30.95
N TRP A 450 13.51 36.17 31.04
CA TRP A 450 12.37 36.16 30.13
C TRP A 450 12.80 36.41 28.68
N ILE A 451 13.64 37.42 28.42
CA ILE A 451 14.18 37.67 27.06
C ILE A 451 14.92 36.44 26.53
N ILE A 452 15.76 35.82 27.36
CA ILE A 452 16.49 34.60 26.98
C ILE A 452 15.51 33.45 26.68
N ALA A 453 14.46 33.29 27.49
CA ALA A 453 13.43 32.28 27.28
C ALA A 453 12.65 32.52 25.98
N VAL A 454 12.27 33.76 25.66
CA VAL A 454 11.58 34.11 24.41
C VAL A 454 12.46 33.85 23.20
N ILE A 455 13.71 34.31 23.22
CA ILE A 455 14.65 34.08 22.11
C ILE A 455 14.87 32.57 21.92
N SER A 456 15.04 31.82 23.00
CA SER A 456 15.26 30.38 22.92
C SER A 456 13.97 29.67 22.45
N LEU A 457 12.92 29.67 23.27
CA LEU A 457 11.72 28.85 23.10
C LEU A 457 10.82 29.29 21.95
N ASN A 458 10.69 30.59 21.71
CA ASN A 458 9.83 31.06 20.63
C ASN A 458 10.63 31.23 19.35
N ILE A 459 11.67 32.06 19.35
CA ILE A 459 12.36 32.42 18.10
C ILE A 459 13.18 31.25 17.55
N ILE A 460 13.97 30.56 18.39
CA ILE A 460 14.81 29.46 17.91
C ILE A 460 13.98 28.17 17.76
N PHE A 461 13.32 27.71 18.82
CA PHE A 461 12.63 26.42 18.82
C PHE A 461 11.43 26.38 17.87
N MET A 462 10.56 27.41 17.79
CA MET A 462 9.41 27.37 16.86
C MET A 462 9.86 27.39 15.39
N ASN A 463 10.84 28.23 15.05
CA ASN A 463 11.36 28.26 13.69
C ASN A 463 12.07 26.96 13.31
N PHE A 464 12.76 26.32 14.26
CA PHE A 464 13.35 25.01 14.06
C PHE A 464 12.29 23.92 13.85
N ILE A 465 11.20 23.91 14.65
CA ILE A 465 10.07 22.97 14.45
C ILE A 465 9.53 23.10 13.03
N ILE A 466 9.27 24.33 12.59
CA ILE A 466 8.72 24.58 11.25
C ILE A 466 9.67 24.03 10.17
N ALA A 467 10.98 24.30 10.29
CA ALA A 467 11.96 23.80 9.33
C ALA A 467 12.02 22.27 9.27
N VAL A 468 12.01 21.58 10.42
CA VAL A 468 12.00 20.12 10.47
C VAL A 468 10.71 19.54 9.90
N ILE A 469 9.55 20.13 10.22
CA ILE A 469 8.27 19.72 9.64
C ILE A 469 8.27 19.89 8.13
N SER A 470 8.83 20.98 7.60
CA SER A 470 8.94 21.22 6.16
C SER A 470 9.82 20.17 5.47
N GLU A 471 10.97 19.81 6.05
CA GLU A 471 11.85 18.77 5.50
C GLU A 471 11.15 17.38 5.54
N SER A 472 10.51 17.04 6.65
CA SER A 472 9.74 15.80 6.78
C SER A 472 8.58 15.75 5.77
N TYR A 473 7.85 16.85 5.60
CA TYR A 473 6.76 16.95 4.63
C TYR A 473 7.25 16.66 3.20
N GLU A 474 8.36 17.28 2.79
CA GLU A 474 8.94 17.09 1.45
C GLU A 474 9.34 15.63 1.21
N LYS A 475 10.00 14.98 2.18
CA LYS A 475 10.36 13.55 2.10
C LYS A 475 9.15 12.65 1.91
N VAL A 476 8.04 12.93 2.61
CA VAL A 476 6.80 12.14 2.47
C VAL A 476 6.14 12.41 1.13
N MET A 477 6.14 13.67 0.68
CA MET A 477 5.54 14.05 -0.60
C MET A 477 6.22 13.36 -1.78
N GLN A 478 7.56 13.24 -1.77
CA GLN A 478 8.31 12.56 -2.83
C GLN A 478 7.92 11.07 -2.98
N LYS A 479 7.51 10.41 -1.89
CA LYS A 479 7.11 8.99 -1.88
C LYS A 479 5.62 8.78 -1.59
N ILE A 480 4.78 9.77 -1.93
CA ILE A 480 3.34 9.74 -1.61
C ILE A 480 2.63 8.50 -2.17
N VAL A 481 2.98 8.10 -3.40
CA VAL A 481 2.37 6.95 -4.09
C VAL A 481 2.72 5.66 -3.33
N ALA A 482 4.01 5.43 -3.09
CA ALA A 482 4.49 4.24 -2.39
C ALA A 482 3.90 4.12 -0.97
N GLU A 483 3.84 5.22 -0.23
CA GLU A 483 3.29 5.23 1.14
C GLU A 483 1.78 4.99 1.18
N SER A 484 1.04 5.55 0.21
CA SER A 484 -0.38 5.28 0.04
C SER A 484 -0.65 3.79 -0.18
N TYR A 485 0.12 3.14 -1.05
CA TYR A 485 0.01 1.70 -1.28
C TYR A 485 0.46 0.87 -0.08
N LYS A 486 1.51 1.29 0.63
CA LYS A 486 1.95 0.63 1.87
C LYS A 486 0.83 0.59 2.91
N VAL A 487 0.10 1.70 3.09
CA VAL A 487 -1.06 1.76 3.98
C VAL A 487 -2.20 0.88 3.50
N LYS A 488 -2.51 0.87 2.19
CA LYS A 488 -3.51 -0.06 1.62
C LYS A 488 -3.13 -1.51 1.89
N THR A 489 -1.86 -1.88 1.73
CA THR A 489 -1.37 -3.24 2.02
C THR A 489 -1.52 -3.63 3.48
N GLN A 490 -1.26 -2.71 4.42
CA GLN A 490 -1.50 -2.97 5.85
C GLN A 490 -2.99 -3.24 6.12
N MET A 491 -3.89 -2.44 5.55
CA MET A 491 -5.34 -2.64 5.71
C MET A 491 -5.83 -3.91 5.00
N ILE A 492 -5.29 -4.24 3.83
CA ILE A 492 -5.59 -5.50 3.13
C ILE A 492 -5.15 -6.68 3.98
N ARG A 493 -3.94 -6.64 4.56
CA ARG A 493 -3.45 -7.69 5.47
C ARG A 493 -4.39 -7.91 6.65
N GLU A 494 -4.82 -6.84 7.30
CA GLU A 494 -5.79 -6.91 8.41
C GLU A 494 -7.10 -7.55 7.94
N ARG A 495 -7.62 -7.14 6.77
CA ARG A 495 -8.83 -7.72 6.20
C ARG A 495 -8.69 -9.20 5.84
N GLU A 496 -7.55 -9.59 5.26
CA GLU A 496 -7.26 -10.96 4.82
C GLU A 496 -7.20 -11.95 5.99
N GLN A 497 -6.79 -11.51 7.19
CA GLN A 497 -6.82 -12.34 8.38
C GLN A 497 -8.23 -12.81 8.78
N PHE A 498 -9.26 -12.06 8.40
CA PHE A 498 -10.65 -12.43 8.66
C PHE A 498 -11.25 -13.38 7.61
N PHE A 499 -10.49 -13.82 6.60
CA PHE A 499 -10.95 -14.83 5.64
C PHE A 499 -11.01 -16.22 6.29
N ARG A 500 -12.01 -17.02 5.91
CA ARG A 500 -12.06 -18.45 6.24
C ARG A 500 -11.29 -19.24 5.17
N SER A 501 -10.93 -20.48 5.48
CA SER A 501 -10.29 -21.38 4.51
C SER A 501 -11.10 -21.55 3.21
N THR A 502 -12.43 -21.47 3.28
CA THR A 502 -13.33 -21.50 2.10
C THR A 502 -13.19 -20.27 1.22
N ASP A 503 -12.91 -19.11 1.81
CA ASP A 503 -12.81 -17.84 1.10
C ASP A 503 -11.46 -17.73 0.36
N LEU A 504 -10.43 -18.41 0.88
CA LEU A 504 -9.09 -18.50 0.28
C LEU A 504 -9.04 -19.34 -1.00
N VAL A 505 -10.03 -20.22 -1.21
CA VAL A 505 -10.17 -21.05 -2.42
C VAL A 505 -11.07 -20.37 -3.47
N ASN A 506 -11.64 -19.20 -3.14
CA ASN A 506 -12.53 -18.51 -4.05
C ASN A 506 -11.74 -17.74 -5.11
N ASP A 507 -11.79 -18.26 -6.33
CA ASP A 507 -11.22 -17.68 -7.56
C ASP A 507 -11.60 -16.21 -7.80
N LYS A 508 -12.76 -15.79 -7.28
CA LYS A 508 -13.25 -14.41 -7.39
C LYS A 508 -12.44 -13.41 -6.56
N TYR A 509 -11.83 -13.87 -5.47
CA TYR A 509 -10.99 -13.07 -4.57
C TYR A 509 -9.51 -13.27 -4.84
N PHE A 510 -9.14 -14.48 -5.27
CA PHE A 510 -7.77 -14.90 -5.47
C PHE A 510 -7.59 -15.60 -6.83
N PRO A 511 -7.65 -14.82 -7.93
CA PRO A 511 -7.40 -15.34 -9.26
C PRO A 511 -5.91 -15.64 -9.46
N LYS A 512 -5.59 -16.56 -10.38
CA LYS A 512 -4.20 -16.89 -10.76
C LYS A 512 -3.54 -15.77 -11.58
N TYR A 513 -4.31 -15.10 -12.45
CA TYR A 513 -3.82 -14.03 -13.32
C TYR A 513 -4.68 -12.78 -13.17
N LEU A 514 -4.06 -11.62 -13.36
CA LEU A 514 -4.78 -10.35 -13.46
C LEU A 514 -4.55 -9.76 -14.84
N VAL A 515 -5.61 -9.28 -15.48
CA VAL A 515 -5.53 -8.55 -16.75
C VAL A 515 -5.96 -7.12 -16.51
N ILE A 516 -5.14 -6.19 -16.96
CA ILE A 516 -5.29 -4.76 -16.80
C ILE A 516 -5.53 -4.16 -18.17
N ARG A 517 -6.55 -3.30 -18.24
CA ARG A 517 -6.78 -2.38 -19.35
C ARG A 517 -6.53 -0.98 -18.82
N ARG A 518 -5.63 -0.22 -19.45
CA ARG A 518 -5.37 1.18 -19.08
C ARG A 518 -5.15 2.05 -20.31
N GLN A 519 -5.42 3.34 -20.16
CA GLN A 519 -5.01 4.33 -21.13
C GLN A 519 -3.47 4.44 -21.16
N VAL A 520 -2.90 4.64 -22.36
CA VAL A 520 -1.48 4.92 -22.52
C VAL A 520 -1.13 6.23 -21.79
N ASN A 521 -0.13 6.18 -20.89
CA ASN A 521 0.28 7.33 -20.07
C ASN A 521 0.69 8.55 -20.92
N GLN A 522 0.22 9.74 -20.51
CA GLN A 522 0.33 11.01 -21.23
C GLN A 522 1.71 11.69 -21.18
N GLU A 523 2.69 11.20 -20.41
CA GLU A 523 4.05 11.77 -20.43
C GLU A 523 4.79 11.55 -21.77
N SER A 524 4.25 10.67 -22.61
CA SER A 524 4.64 10.47 -24.00
C SER A 524 3.75 11.25 -24.97
N GLN A 525 3.23 12.45 -24.64
CA GLN A 525 2.18 13.12 -25.41
C GLN A 525 2.56 13.53 -26.84
N GLU A 526 3.85 13.76 -27.16
CA GLU A 526 4.29 13.95 -28.55
C GLU A 526 4.35 12.63 -29.32
N ASN A 527 4.72 11.54 -28.64
CA ASN A 527 4.75 10.21 -29.22
C ASN A 527 3.36 9.57 -29.29
N GLY A 528 2.41 9.92 -28.42
CA GLY A 528 1.08 9.31 -28.38
C GLY A 528 0.22 9.68 -29.59
N LYS A 529 0.30 10.93 -30.08
CA LYS A 529 -0.31 11.31 -31.36
C LYS A 529 0.35 10.60 -32.54
N GLN A 530 1.68 10.46 -32.52
CA GLN A 530 2.41 9.70 -33.54
C GLN A 530 2.09 8.20 -33.46
N HIS A 531 1.91 7.63 -32.27
CA HIS A 531 1.61 6.22 -32.04
C HIS A 531 0.18 5.90 -32.48
N ILE A 532 -0.79 6.77 -32.14
CA ILE A 532 -2.16 6.69 -32.66
C ILE A 532 -2.15 6.81 -34.18
N LEU A 533 -1.35 7.72 -34.75
CA LEU A 533 -1.22 7.89 -36.20
C LEU A 533 -0.58 6.66 -36.86
N ILE A 534 0.47 6.06 -36.26
CA ILE A 534 1.15 4.85 -36.74
C ILE A 534 0.18 3.67 -36.68
N ILE A 535 -0.54 3.47 -35.58
CA ILE A 535 -1.55 2.42 -35.44
C ILE A 535 -2.68 2.62 -36.47
N PHE A 536 -3.13 3.85 -36.68
CA PHE A 536 -4.10 4.17 -37.73
C PHE A 536 -3.55 3.83 -39.13
N ILE A 537 -2.31 4.22 -39.44
CA ILE A 537 -1.65 3.96 -40.72
C ILE A 537 -1.44 2.44 -40.94
N GLU A 538 -1.08 1.69 -39.91
CA GLU A 538 -0.92 0.23 -39.99
C GLU A 538 -2.25 -0.49 -40.20
N GLN A 539 -3.32 -0.05 -39.50
CA GLN A 539 -4.67 -0.58 -39.71
C GLN A 539 -5.23 -0.24 -41.10
N GLU A 540 -4.93 0.95 -41.62
CA GLU A 540 -5.35 1.38 -42.95
C GLU A 540 -4.56 0.64 -44.05
N ASN A 541 -3.24 0.49 -43.90
CA ASN A 541 -2.38 -0.29 -44.79
C ASN A 541 -2.74 -1.79 -44.79
N GLY A 542 -3.10 -2.37 -43.64
CA GLY A 542 -3.55 -3.76 -43.55
C GLY A 542 -4.85 -4.02 -44.31
N LYS A 543 -5.80 -3.07 -44.27
CA LYS A 543 -7.05 -3.13 -45.03
C LYS A 543 -6.80 -2.98 -46.54
N ASP A 544 -5.86 -2.12 -46.95
CA ASP A 544 -5.48 -1.95 -48.36
C ASP A 544 -4.70 -3.13 -48.91
N LEU A 545 -3.84 -3.78 -48.11
CA LEU A 545 -3.13 -5.00 -48.50
C LEU A 545 -4.11 -6.17 -48.74
N LEU A 546 -5.09 -6.33 -47.85
CA LEU A 546 -6.17 -7.32 -48.00
C LEU A 546 -7.04 -7.03 -49.23
N LYS A 547 -7.37 -5.76 -49.50
CA LYS A 547 -8.06 -5.35 -50.74
C LYS A 547 -7.23 -5.70 -51.98
N LYS A 548 -5.92 -5.44 -51.97
CA LYS A 548 -5.02 -5.70 -53.10
C LYS A 548 -4.86 -7.20 -53.37
N GLN A 549 -4.76 -8.02 -52.31
CA GLN A 549 -4.75 -9.48 -52.42
C GLN A 549 -6.09 -10.02 -52.95
N ARG A 550 -7.22 -9.46 -52.51
CA ARG A 550 -8.56 -9.85 -53.00
C ARG A 550 -8.74 -9.53 -54.49
N ILE A 551 -8.29 -8.35 -54.92
CA ILE A 551 -8.29 -7.94 -56.33
C ILE A 551 -7.36 -8.83 -57.17
N GLN A 552 -6.18 -9.21 -56.66
CA GLN A 552 -5.28 -10.14 -57.36
C GLN A 552 -5.88 -11.54 -57.49
N GLN A 553 -6.57 -12.05 -56.47
CA GLN A 553 -7.28 -13.33 -56.54
C GLN A 553 -8.45 -13.27 -57.53
N GLU A 554 -9.21 -12.18 -57.57
CA GLU A 554 -10.29 -11.98 -58.55
C GLU A 554 -9.76 -11.87 -59.99
N LEU A 555 -8.63 -11.19 -60.20
CA LEU A 555 -7.94 -11.11 -61.51
C LEU A 555 -7.45 -12.48 -61.98
N GLN A 556 -6.85 -13.30 -61.10
CA GLN A 556 -6.43 -14.66 -61.44
C GLN A 556 -7.62 -15.56 -61.81
N GLN A 557 -8.75 -15.43 -61.11
CA GLN A 557 -9.97 -16.18 -61.46
C GLN A 557 -10.56 -15.73 -62.80
N LEU A 558 -10.51 -14.44 -63.13
CA LEU A 558 -10.95 -13.91 -64.42
C LEU A 558 -10.06 -14.39 -65.57
N GLU A 559 -8.74 -14.41 -65.39
CA GLU A 559 -7.81 -14.97 -66.37
C GLU A 559 -8.06 -16.46 -66.63
N GLN A 560 -8.27 -17.25 -65.56
CA GLN A 560 -8.62 -18.67 -65.71
C GLN A 560 -9.95 -18.87 -66.45
N ARG A 561 -10.96 -18.03 -66.19
CA ARG A 561 -12.23 -18.06 -66.92
C ARG A 561 -12.06 -17.66 -68.39
N MET A 562 -11.22 -16.67 -68.70
CA MET A 562 -10.92 -16.30 -70.09
C MET A 562 -10.16 -17.42 -70.82
N ILE A 563 -9.22 -18.10 -70.17
CA ILE A 563 -8.51 -19.25 -70.73
C ILE A 563 -9.48 -20.41 -70.98
N GLN A 564 -10.41 -20.70 -70.07
CA GLN A 564 -11.46 -21.69 -70.27
C GLN A 564 -12.44 -21.31 -71.39
N CYS A 565 -12.80 -20.03 -71.53
CA CYS A 565 -13.64 -19.55 -72.63
C CYS A 565 -12.93 -19.63 -73.99
N LYS A 566 -11.63 -19.29 -74.05
CA LYS A 566 -10.81 -19.48 -75.26
C LYS A 566 -10.67 -20.96 -75.60
N ALA A 567 -10.43 -21.83 -74.62
CA ALA A 567 -10.38 -23.28 -74.83
C ALA A 567 -11.70 -23.85 -75.37
N LYS A 568 -12.85 -23.37 -74.88
CA LYS A 568 -14.19 -23.72 -75.41
C LYS A 568 -14.48 -23.17 -76.80
N GLN A 569 -13.88 -22.03 -77.19
CA GLN A 569 -13.97 -21.51 -78.56
C GLN A 569 -13.10 -22.32 -79.53
N PHE A 570 -11.90 -22.73 -79.11
CA PHE A 570 -11.03 -23.59 -79.93
C PHE A 570 -11.59 -25.01 -80.11
N SER A 571 -12.28 -25.57 -79.11
CA SER A 571 -12.96 -26.87 -79.23
C SER A 571 -14.23 -26.86 -80.08
N ARG A 572 -14.65 -25.70 -80.60
CA ARG A 572 -15.77 -25.56 -81.55
C ARG A 572 -15.32 -25.35 -83.00
N ILE A 573 -14.01 -25.22 -83.23
CA ILE A 573 -13.41 -24.97 -84.56
C ILE A 573 -12.61 -26.19 -85.08
N SER A 574 -12.42 -27.23 -84.27
CA SER A 574 -12.08 -28.60 -84.69
C SER A 574 -13.34 -29.44 -84.84
#